data_AF-A0A970NQI4-F1
#
_entry.id   AF-A0A970NQI4-F1
#
_cell.length_a   1.000
_cell.length_b   1.000
_cell.length_c   1.000
_cell.angle_alpha   90.00
_cell.angle_beta   90.00
_cell.angle_gamma   90.00
#
_symmetry.space_group_name_H-M   'P 1'
#
loop_
_entity.id
_entity.type
_entity.pdbx_description
1 polymer ?
#
loop_
_entity_poly.entity_id
_entity_poly.type
_entity_poly.pdbx_seq_one_letter_code
_entity_poly.pdbx_strand_id
1 'polypeptide(L)'
;MLLYLSNYLLNKLLKMKNSILSFLLAFTVLVGLQAQDLQLNDKTDGTTLASTNNLITPGDANCDGVVDILDVITISNYILGLNPEPFCFNNADLNNDGMINLNDLIATVNIIVGGSGFTCGISTVIDIDGNEYNTVFIGDQCWMSENLNTGIRIDGSITQTDNDVIEKYCYDDSEANCDIYGGLYQWNEMMQYSTTPGVRGICPEGWHLPTDAEWSTLIQYVSNQPEYLCDGDTNYIAKALAATTHWDTISNTCAIGNDLLANNATGFSALPGGGRSTIGSFVVIGNDGFWWSSTEFASMGAWGQIMYYNHGYVYHNNGFKTTGFSVRCLRD
;
A
#
# COMPACT_ATOMS: atom_id res chain seq x y z
N MET A 1 -7.08 -9.08 -38.74
CA MET A 1 -7.04 -9.50 -37.32
C MET A 1 -7.70 -8.47 -36.39
N LEU A 2 -7.39 -7.17 -36.53
CA LEU A 2 -7.99 -6.08 -35.72
C LEU A 2 -9.51 -5.89 -35.88
N LEU A 3 -10.08 -6.11 -37.08
CA LEU A 3 -11.54 -6.02 -37.31
C LEU A 3 -12.35 -7.18 -36.68
N TYR A 4 -11.71 -8.31 -36.41
CA TYR A 4 -12.37 -9.47 -35.78
C TYR A 4 -12.43 -9.34 -34.25
N LEU A 5 -11.39 -8.78 -33.62
CA LEU A 5 -11.40 -8.49 -32.18
C LEU A 5 -12.41 -7.38 -31.81
N SER A 6 -12.53 -6.34 -32.65
CA SER A 6 -13.48 -5.25 -32.44
C SER A 6 -14.92 -5.73 -32.46
N ASN A 7 -15.30 -6.57 -33.43
CA ASN A 7 -16.65 -7.14 -33.50
C ASN A 7 -16.95 -8.16 -32.38
N TYR A 8 -15.93 -8.86 -31.86
CA TYR A 8 -16.11 -9.78 -30.74
C TYR A 8 -16.36 -9.06 -29.41
N LEU A 9 -15.57 -8.00 -29.13
CA LEU A 9 -15.75 -7.13 -27.96
C LEU A 9 -17.08 -6.36 -28.04
N LEU A 10 -17.44 -5.81 -29.20
CA LEU A 10 -18.71 -5.11 -29.39
C LEU A 10 -19.91 -6.05 -29.20
N ASN A 11 -19.84 -7.30 -29.69
CA ASN A 11 -20.88 -8.30 -29.46
C ASN A 11 -20.96 -8.78 -28.00
N LYS A 12 -19.83 -8.85 -27.27
CA LYS A 12 -19.83 -9.12 -25.82
C LYS A 12 -20.46 -7.96 -25.02
N LEU A 13 -20.15 -6.71 -25.39
CA LEU A 13 -20.73 -5.51 -24.78
C LEU A 13 -22.23 -5.38 -25.07
N LEU A 14 -22.67 -5.69 -26.30
CA LEU A 14 -24.10 -5.74 -26.67
C LEU A 14 -24.85 -6.87 -25.95
N LYS A 15 -24.22 -8.04 -25.75
CA LYS A 15 -24.82 -9.12 -24.95
C LYS A 15 -24.92 -8.76 -23.47
N MET A 16 -23.91 -8.10 -22.88
CA MET A 16 -23.98 -7.56 -21.52
C MET A 16 -25.08 -6.51 -21.37
N LYS A 17 -25.15 -5.56 -22.31
CA LYS A 17 -26.17 -4.51 -22.32
C LYS A 17 -27.58 -5.07 -22.40
N ASN A 18 -27.81 -6.10 -23.21
CA ASN A 18 -29.12 -6.75 -23.32
C ASN A 18 -29.48 -7.55 -22.06
N SER A 19 -28.53 -8.24 -21.42
CA SER A 19 -28.76 -8.95 -20.15
C SER A 19 -29.10 -7.97 -19.01
N ILE A 20 -28.40 -6.85 -18.92
CA ILE A 20 -28.63 -5.80 -17.90
C ILE A 20 -30.00 -5.12 -18.14
N LEU A 21 -30.36 -4.83 -19.40
CA LEU A 21 -31.65 -4.23 -19.74
C LEU A 21 -32.82 -5.19 -19.47
N SER A 22 -32.64 -6.50 -19.73
CA SER A 22 -33.65 -7.52 -19.36
C SER A 22 -33.79 -7.69 -17.84
N PHE A 23 -32.72 -7.47 -17.08
CA PHE A 23 -32.75 -7.47 -15.61
C PHE A 23 -33.48 -6.24 -15.05
N LEU A 24 -33.23 -5.05 -15.63
CA LEU A 24 -33.92 -3.80 -15.30
C LEU A 24 -35.42 -3.82 -15.66
N LEU A 25 -35.79 -4.43 -16.80
CA LEU A 25 -37.19 -4.62 -17.20
C LEU A 25 -37.93 -5.64 -16.31
N ALA A 26 -37.24 -6.68 -15.82
CA ALA A 26 -37.82 -7.61 -14.84
C ALA A 26 -38.01 -6.95 -13.47
N PHE A 27 -37.13 -6.02 -13.09
CA PHE A 27 -37.20 -5.34 -11.79
C PHE A 27 -38.29 -4.28 -11.73
N THR A 28 -38.50 -3.51 -12.81
CA THR A 28 -39.60 -2.52 -12.92
C THR A 28 -41.00 -3.12 -12.79
N VAL A 29 -41.19 -4.40 -13.15
CA VAL A 29 -42.47 -5.11 -12.96
C VAL A 29 -42.68 -5.52 -11.48
N LEU A 30 -41.60 -5.73 -10.72
CA LEU A 30 -41.67 -6.11 -9.31
C LEU A 30 -42.01 -4.92 -8.39
N VAL A 31 -41.47 -3.72 -8.69
CA VAL A 31 -41.70 -2.52 -7.86
C VAL A 31 -43.13 -1.95 -8.01
N GLY A 32 -43.85 -2.31 -9.08
CA GLY A 32 -45.22 -1.87 -9.32
C GLY A 32 -46.30 -2.53 -8.43
N LEU A 33 -45.96 -3.53 -7.62
CA LEU A 33 -46.91 -4.34 -6.83
C LEU A 33 -46.91 -4.05 -5.32
N GLN A 34 -46.04 -3.17 -4.82
CA GLN A 34 -45.91 -2.93 -3.36
C GLN A 34 -46.34 -1.53 -2.89
N ALA A 35 -46.83 -0.65 -3.77
CA ALA A 35 -47.30 0.67 -3.39
C ALA A 35 -48.82 0.69 -3.11
N GLN A 36 -49.28 0.02 -2.06
CA GLN A 36 -50.56 0.32 -1.42
C GLN A 36 -50.49 0.02 0.08
N ASP A 37 -50.92 1.01 0.86
CA ASP A 37 -51.09 1.04 2.32
C ASP A 37 -49.87 1.37 3.18
N LEU A 38 -49.70 2.67 3.51
CA LEU A 38 -50.10 3.23 4.83
C LEU A 38 -49.64 4.69 4.96
N GLN A 39 -50.60 5.61 4.96
CA GLN A 39 -50.43 6.95 5.54
C GLN A 39 -50.73 6.90 7.03
N LEU A 40 -49.99 7.67 7.83
CA LEU A 40 -50.51 8.33 9.04
C LEU A 40 -49.69 9.59 9.36
N ASN A 41 -50.41 10.70 9.49
CA ASN A 41 -49.96 12.04 9.85
C ASN A 41 -49.73 12.17 11.37
N ASP A 42 -48.80 13.04 11.81
CA ASP A 42 -49.12 14.12 12.78
C ASP A 42 -48.09 15.27 12.78
N LYS A 43 -48.55 16.44 13.22
CA LYS A 43 -48.01 17.80 13.07
C LYS A 43 -47.18 18.32 14.27
N THR A 44 -46.23 19.21 13.94
CA THR A 44 -45.75 20.45 14.62
C THR A 44 -45.25 20.43 16.08
N ASP A 45 -43.98 20.80 16.30
CA ASP A 45 -43.48 22.14 16.74
C ASP A 45 -42.23 22.04 17.65
N GLY A 46 -41.31 23.02 17.55
CA GLY A 46 -40.41 23.42 18.64
C GLY A 46 -39.03 22.75 18.79
N THR A 47 -38.01 23.34 18.14
CA THR A 47 -36.62 23.53 18.61
C THR A 47 -35.93 22.43 19.44
N THR A 48 -35.01 21.69 18.81
CA THR A 48 -33.72 21.30 19.41
C THR A 48 -32.65 21.22 18.31
N LEU A 49 -31.59 22.02 18.47
CA LEU A 49 -30.33 21.85 17.74
C LEU A 49 -29.72 20.50 18.16
N ALA A 50 -29.95 19.46 17.35
CA ALA A 50 -29.15 18.25 17.40
C ALA A 50 -28.07 18.39 16.33
N SER A 51 -26.85 18.73 16.75
CA SER A 51 -25.67 18.40 15.96
C SER A 51 -25.61 16.89 15.86
N THR A 52 -26.19 16.32 14.81
CA THR A 52 -25.88 14.95 14.42
C THR A 52 -24.42 14.97 14.03
N ASN A 53 -23.58 14.36 14.87
CA ASN A 53 -22.29 13.88 14.42
C ASN A 53 -22.58 13.06 13.16
N ASN A 54 -22.29 13.61 11.98
CA ASN A 54 -22.29 12.86 10.74
C ASN A 54 -21.21 11.79 10.93
N LEU A 55 -21.65 10.60 11.36
CA LEU A 55 -20.85 9.41 11.18
C LEU A 55 -20.64 9.30 9.68
N ILE A 56 -19.39 9.47 9.26
CA ILE A 56 -18.94 9.11 7.93
C ILE A 56 -19.20 7.62 7.81
N THR A 57 -19.95 7.23 6.79
CA THR A 57 -20.19 5.83 6.44
C THR A 57 -19.39 5.56 5.16
N PRO A 58 -18.17 5.01 5.25
CA PRO A 58 -17.32 4.82 4.08
C PRO A 58 -18.04 3.97 3.03
N GLY A 59 -18.10 4.45 1.79
CA GLY A 59 -18.75 3.79 0.65
C GLY A 59 -20.22 4.16 0.45
N ASP A 60 -20.87 4.84 1.41
CA ASP A 60 -22.27 5.33 1.30
C ASP A 60 -22.30 6.67 0.53
N ALA A 61 -22.12 6.58 -0.78
CA ALA A 61 -22.05 7.72 -1.68
C ALA A 61 -23.41 8.40 -1.87
N ASN A 62 -24.51 7.65 -1.73
CA ASN A 62 -25.87 8.16 -1.91
C ASN A 62 -26.50 8.69 -0.59
N CYS A 63 -25.75 8.70 0.52
CA CYS A 63 -26.17 9.22 1.81
C CYS A 63 -27.41 8.54 2.41
N ASP A 64 -27.69 7.27 2.06
CA ASP A 64 -28.88 6.57 2.55
C ASP A 64 -28.65 5.75 3.83
N GLY A 65 -27.40 5.70 4.30
CA GLY A 65 -26.98 5.00 5.51
C GLY A 65 -26.66 3.53 5.29
N VAL A 66 -26.70 3.04 4.05
CA VAL A 66 -26.37 1.67 3.63
C VAL A 66 -25.27 1.74 2.56
N VAL A 67 -24.42 0.72 2.51
CA VAL A 67 -23.43 0.59 1.42
C VAL A 67 -23.87 -0.56 0.51
N ASP A 68 -24.38 -0.24 -0.66
CA ASP A 68 -24.87 -1.19 -1.65
C ASP A 68 -24.62 -0.76 -3.11
N ILE A 69 -25.16 -1.51 -4.08
CA ILE A 69 -24.91 -1.26 -5.50
C ILE A 69 -25.36 0.14 -5.97
N LEU A 70 -26.28 0.79 -5.26
CA LEU A 70 -26.73 2.14 -5.53
C LEU A 70 -25.62 3.17 -5.28
N ASP A 71 -24.69 2.90 -4.37
CA ASP A 71 -23.52 3.75 -4.16
C ASP A 71 -22.54 3.68 -5.32
N VAL A 72 -22.31 2.48 -5.85
CA VAL A 72 -21.47 2.27 -7.04
C VAL A 72 -22.05 3.02 -8.24
N ILE A 73 -23.38 2.97 -8.40
CA ILE A 73 -24.08 3.72 -9.45
C ILE A 73 -23.92 5.23 -9.22
N THR A 74 -24.01 5.67 -7.97
CA THR A 74 -23.87 7.08 -7.58
C THR A 74 -22.46 7.60 -7.88
N ILE A 75 -21.41 6.89 -7.47
CA ILE A 75 -20.01 7.22 -7.79
C ILE A 75 -19.80 7.20 -9.31
N SER A 76 -20.31 6.18 -10.01
CA SER A 76 -20.20 6.10 -11.48
C SER A 76 -20.84 7.30 -12.17
N ASN A 77 -22.03 7.72 -11.72
CA ASN A 77 -22.72 8.89 -12.25
C ASN A 77 -21.94 10.18 -11.98
N TYR A 78 -21.33 10.31 -10.79
CA TYR A 78 -20.48 11.45 -10.45
C TYR A 78 -19.26 11.53 -11.38
N ILE A 79 -18.52 10.43 -11.56
CA ILE A 79 -17.36 10.34 -12.47
C ILE A 79 -17.74 10.71 -13.92
N LEU A 80 -18.95 10.36 -14.34
CA LEU A 80 -19.50 10.68 -15.66
C LEU A 80 -20.01 12.14 -15.79
N GLY A 81 -19.92 12.95 -14.74
CA GLY A 81 -20.37 14.34 -14.72
C GLY A 81 -21.90 14.49 -14.70
N LEU A 82 -22.62 13.47 -14.26
CA LEU A 82 -24.09 13.46 -14.20
C LEU A 82 -24.64 14.11 -12.91
N ASN A 83 -23.77 14.55 -11.99
CA ASN A 83 -24.10 15.28 -10.75
C ASN A 83 -25.27 14.63 -9.97
N PRO A 84 -25.08 13.40 -9.44
CA PRO A 84 -26.11 12.73 -8.65
C PRO A 84 -26.44 13.54 -7.38
N GLU A 85 -27.71 13.50 -6.97
CA GLU A 85 -28.19 14.16 -5.75
C GLU A 85 -29.13 13.20 -4.99
N PRO A 86 -28.91 12.96 -3.69
CA PRO A 86 -27.79 13.46 -2.88
C PRO A 86 -26.43 12.80 -3.24
N PHE A 87 -25.32 13.45 -2.87
CA PHE A 87 -23.98 12.90 -3.00
C PHE A 87 -23.10 13.21 -1.78
N CYS A 88 -22.67 12.17 -1.07
CA CYS A 88 -21.82 12.28 0.12
C CYS A 88 -20.35 12.15 -0.28
N PHE A 89 -19.72 13.28 -0.66
CA PHE A 89 -18.33 13.30 -1.13
C PHE A 89 -17.36 12.60 -0.18
N ASN A 90 -17.42 12.90 1.12
CA ASN A 90 -16.50 12.31 2.10
C ASN A 90 -16.73 10.81 2.36
N ASN A 91 -17.93 10.30 2.07
CA ASN A 91 -18.19 8.86 2.14
C ASN A 91 -17.71 8.17 0.86
N ALA A 92 -17.81 8.85 -0.28
CA ALA A 92 -17.42 8.36 -1.59
C ALA A 92 -15.90 8.42 -1.83
N ASP A 93 -15.18 9.38 -1.25
CA ASP A 93 -13.71 9.51 -1.33
C ASP A 93 -13.05 8.55 -0.33
N LEU A 94 -12.79 7.32 -0.79
CA LEU A 94 -12.35 6.21 0.07
C LEU A 94 -10.84 6.19 0.28
N ASN A 95 -10.06 6.82 -0.62
CA ASN A 95 -8.62 6.96 -0.46
C ASN A 95 -8.20 8.33 0.10
N ASN A 96 -9.15 9.24 0.36
CA ASN A 96 -8.95 10.57 0.93
C ASN A 96 -7.99 11.44 0.10
N ASP A 97 -7.98 11.28 -1.22
CA ASP A 97 -7.15 12.06 -2.12
C ASP A 97 -7.82 13.37 -2.59
N GLY A 98 -9.08 13.58 -2.20
CA GLY A 98 -9.88 14.74 -2.58
C GLY A 98 -10.47 14.64 -4.00
N MET A 99 -10.45 13.47 -4.63
CA MET A 99 -10.95 13.24 -5.99
C MET A 99 -11.75 11.94 -6.12
N ILE A 100 -13.04 12.05 -6.46
CA ILE A 100 -13.86 10.86 -6.78
C ILE A 100 -13.47 10.28 -8.14
N ASN A 101 -12.92 9.07 -8.15
CA ASN A 101 -12.42 8.41 -9.34
C ASN A 101 -12.63 6.88 -9.33
N LEU A 102 -11.99 6.16 -10.25
CA LEU A 102 -12.16 4.71 -10.39
C LEU A 102 -11.69 3.94 -9.15
N ASN A 103 -10.72 4.48 -8.40
CA ASN A 103 -10.23 3.86 -7.17
C ASN A 103 -11.32 3.80 -6.10
N ASP A 104 -12.08 4.88 -5.92
CA ASP A 104 -13.23 4.95 -5.01
C ASP A 104 -14.35 3.99 -5.41
N LEU A 105 -14.60 3.89 -6.71
CA LEU A 105 -15.60 2.98 -7.25
C LEU A 105 -15.22 1.53 -6.94
N ILE A 106 -13.95 1.15 -7.16
CA ILE A 106 -13.44 -0.20 -6.85
C ILE A 106 -13.52 -0.46 -5.35
N ALA A 107 -13.10 0.49 -4.52
CA ALA A 107 -13.14 0.35 -3.06
C ALA A 107 -14.58 0.18 -2.55
N THR A 108 -15.55 0.91 -3.12
CA THR A 108 -16.98 0.77 -2.79
C THR A 108 -17.51 -0.62 -3.18
N VAL A 109 -17.14 -1.11 -4.37
CA VAL A 109 -17.49 -2.48 -4.79
C VAL A 109 -16.94 -3.51 -3.81
N ASN A 110 -15.71 -3.35 -3.33
CA ASN A 110 -15.08 -4.27 -2.39
C ASN A 110 -15.83 -4.32 -1.05
N ILE A 111 -16.34 -3.18 -0.57
CA ILE A 111 -17.19 -3.11 0.63
C ILE A 111 -18.49 -3.93 0.43
N ILE A 112 -19.16 -3.77 -0.72
CA ILE A 112 -20.48 -4.36 -1.00
C ILE A 112 -20.44 -5.87 -1.16
N VAL A 113 -19.41 -6.41 -1.83
CA VAL A 113 -19.32 -7.85 -2.08
C VAL A 113 -19.04 -8.67 -0.82
N GLY A 114 -19.04 -8.04 0.37
CA GLY A 114 -18.73 -8.69 1.64
C GLY A 114 -17.31 -9.23 1.66
N GLY A 115 -16.47 -8.74 0.76
CA GLY A 115 -15.04 -8.97 0.86
C GLY A 115 -14.59 -8.24 2.11
N SER A 116 -14.10 -8.98 3.09
CA SER A 116 -12.97 -8.55 3.91
C SER A 116 -11.71 -8.30 3.04
N GLY A 117 -11.92 -7.72 1.86
CA GLY A 117 -11.04 -7.70 0.72
C GLY A 117 -10.08 -6.57 0.92
N PHE A 118 -8.94 -6.93 1.50
CA PHE A 118 -7.76 -6.08 1.49
C PHE A 118 -7.63 -5.37 0.13
N THR A 119 -7.61 -4.04 0.17
CA THR A 119 -7.43 -3.17 -0.99
C THR A 119 -6.14 -2.41 -0.80
N CYS A 120 -5.12 -2.70 -1.61
CA CYS A 120 -3.83 -2.03 -1.46
C CYS A 120 -3.95 -0.52 -1.67
N GLY A 121 -3.19 0.28 -0.92
CA GLY A 121 -3.32 1.74 -0.92
C GLY A 121 -4.38 2.29 0.03
N ILE A 122 -5.29 1.44 0.54
CA ILE A 122 -6.39 1.83 1.43
C ILE A 122 -6.35 1.01 2.72
N SER A 123 -6.23 -0.31 2.59
CA SER A 123 -6.15 -1.23 3.72
C SER A 123 -4.75 -1.25 4.30
N THR A 124 -4.69 -1.35 5.62
CA THR A 124 -3.48 -1.69 6.35
C THR A 124 -3.31 -3.21 6.43
N VAL A 125 -2.09 -3.65 6.76
CA VAL A 125 -1.80 -5.04 7.13
C VAL A 125 -1.33 -5.07 8.58
N ILE A 126 -1.75 -6.08 9.32
CA ILE A 126 -1.34 -6.30 10.71
C ILE A 126 -0.48 -7.56 10.77
N ASP A 127 0.68 -7.47 11.44
CA ASP A 127 1.56 -8.62 11.65
C ASP A 127 1.12 -9.48 12.87
N ILE A 128 1.95 -10.46 13.23
CA ILE A 128 1.67 -11.38 14.35
C ILE A 128 1.76 -10.70 15.72
N ASP A 129 2.47 -9.57 15.82
CA ASP A 129 2.64 -8.81 17.07
C ASP A 129 1.61 -7.68 17.21
N GLY A 130 0.75 -7.50 16.20
CA GLY A 130 -0.26 -6.45 16.19
C GLY A 130 0.24 -5.11 15.66
N ASN A 131 1.43 -5.06 15.04
CA ASN A 131 1.89 -3.86 14.36
C ASN A 131 1.08 -3.66 13.07
N GLU A 132 0.58 -2.46 12.86
CA GLU A 132 -0.21 -2.08 11.70
C GLU A 132 0.65 -1.29 10.71
N TYR A 133 0.56 -1.64 9.43
CA TYR A 133 1.36 -1.07 8.36
C TYR A 133 0.48 -0.58 7.23
N ASN A 134 0.75 0.62 6.73
CA ASN A 134 0.09 1.12 5.54
C ASN A 134 0.62 0.41 4.30
N THR A 135 -0.15 0.51 3.21
CA THR A 135 0.17 -0.16 1.95
C THR A 135 0.06 0.80 0.81
N VAL A 136 0.77 0.53 -0.28
CA VAL A 136 0.83 1.41 -1.44
C VAL A 136 0.96 0.62 -2.73
N PHE A 137 0.21 1.04 -3.75
CA PHE A 137 0.38 0.55 -5.11
C PHE A 137 1.50 1.32 -5.82
N ILE A 138 2.49 0.60 -6.34
CA ILE A 138 3.52 1.17 -7.19
C ILE A 138 3.61 0.32 -8.46
N GLY A 139 3.13 0.89 -9.56
CA GLY A 139 2.81 0.11 -10.75
C GLY A 139 1.70 -0.89 -10.44
N ASP A 140 1.98 -2.17 -10.65
CA ASP A 140 1.05 -3.27 -10.36
C ASP A 140 1.38 -4.00 -9.04
N GLN A 141 2.38 -3.53 -8.29
CA GLN A 141 2.83 -4.19 -7.06
C GLN A 141 2.24 -3.52 -5.81
N CYS A 142 1.75 -4.34 -4.87
CA CYS A 142 1.32 -3.88 -3.56
C CYS A 142 2.44 -3.99 -2.54
N TRP A 143 2.93 -2.85 -2.05
CA TRP A 143 4.04 -2.78 -1.10
C TRP A 143 3.56 -2.31 0.29
N MET A 144 4.23 -2.78 1.35
CA MET A 144 4.18 -2.08 2.63
C MET A 144 4.93 -0.75 2.54
N SER A 145 4.39 0.31 3.13
CA SER A 145 5.05 1.63 3.20
C SER A 145 5.98 1.81 4.39
N GLU A 146 5.87 1.00 5.46
CA GLU A 146 6.74 1.02 6.65
C GLU A 146 7.55 -0.29 6.80
N ASN A 147 8.74 -0.18 7.38
CA ASN A 147 9.65 -1.32 7.52
C ASN A 147 9.05 -2.27 8.55
N LEU A 148 9.13 -3.58 8.30
CA LEU A 148 8.61 -4.58 9.23
C LEU A 148 9.30 -4.47 10.60
N ASN A 149 8.53 -4.68 11.68
CA ASN A 149 8.98 -4.51 13.07
C ASN A 149 8.50 -5.67 13.99
N THR A 150 8.31 -6.85 13.41
CA THR A 150 7.88 -8.05 14.12
C THR A 150 9.03 -8.76 14.84
N GLY A 151 8.73 -9.45 15.93
CA GLY A 151 9.66 -10.29 16.68
C GLY A 151 10.18 -9.66 17.97
N ILE A 152 10.87 -10.49 18.74
CA ILE A 152 11.47 -10.12 20.03
C ILE A 152 12.83 -9.46 19.79
N ARG A 153 13.03 -8.28 20.39
CA ARG A 153 14.30 -7.57 20.30
C ARG A 153 15.41 -8.27 21.08
N ILE A 154 16.48 -8.61 20.37
CA ILE A 154 17.74 -9.09 20.93
C ILE A 154 18.85 -8.03 20.74
N ASP A 155 19.93 -8.13 21.52
CA ASP A 155 21.07 -7.23 21.37
C ASP A 155 21.79 -7.50 20.04
N GLY A 156 22.30 -6.45 19.39
CA GLY A 156 23.07 -6.54 18.14
C GLY A 156 24.30 -7.44 18.26
N SER A 157 24.82 -7.64 19.47
CA SER A 157 25.92 -8.56 19.76
C SER A 157 25.54 -10.05 19.71
N ILE A 158 24.25 -10.37 19.78
CA ILE A 158 23.71 -11.74 19.74
C ILE A 158 23.35 -12.09 18.29
N THR A 159 23.59 -13.34 17.88
CA THR A 159 23.22 -13.82 16.54
C THR A 159 21.81 -14.39 16.57
N GLN A 160 21.00 -14.08 15.57
CA GLN A 160 19.66 -14.64 15.43
C GLN A 160 19.72 -16.14 15.17
N THR A 161 18.77 -16.90 15.71
CA THR A 161 18.80 -18.37 15.67
C THR A 161 17.48 -19.01 15.27
N ASP A 162 17.56 -20.17 14.61
CA ASP A 162 16.39 -20.98 14.23
C ASP A 162 15.80 -21.65 15.47
N ASN A 163 14.89 -20.95 16.14
CA ASN A 163 14.32 -21.34 17.42
C ASN A 163 12.80 -21.12 17.52
N ASP A 164 12.13 -20.99 16.37
CA ASP A 164 10.68 -20.69 16.23
C ASP A 164 10.22 -19.36 16.86
N VAL A 165 11.15 -18.50 17.27
CA VAL A 165 10.88 -17.14 17.74
C VAL A 165 11.44 -16.18 16.73
N ILE A 166 10.59 -15.30 16.18
CA ILE A 166 11.11 -14.25 15.32
C ILE A 166 11.92 -13.29 16.18
N GLU A 167 13.18 -13.11 15.84
CA GLU A 167 14.10 -12.21 16.51
C GLU A 167 14.33 -10.98 15.64
N LYS A 168 14.53 -9.82 16.27
CA LYS A 168 14.90 -8.57 15.58
C LYS A 168 16.01 -7.84 16.31
N TYR A 169 16.76 -7.04 15.57
CA TYR A 169 17.56 -5.98 16.17
C TYR A 169 16.84 -4.65 16.03
N CYS A 170 16.94 -3.83 17.06
CA CYS A 170 16.64 -2.41 16.96
C CYS A 170 17.95 -1.65 16.98
N TYR A 171 18.06 -0.62 16.14
CA TYR A 171 19.31 0.15 16.05
C TYR A 171 19.73 0.66 17.43
N ASP A 172 21.03 0.56 17.76
CA ASP A 172 21.60 0.87 19.08
C ASP A 172 20.92 0.15 20.24
N ASP A 173 20.38 -1.04 19.99
CA ASP A 173 19.69 -1.88 20.98
C ASP A 173 18.46 -1.21 21.63
N SER A 174 17.89 -0.20 20.97
CA SER A 174 16.80 0.63 21.48
C SER A 174 15.49 0.40 20.72
N GLU A 175 14.44 -0.09 21.41
CA GLU A 175 13.10 -0.28 20.83
C GLU A 175 12.53 1.01 20.21
N ALA A 176 12.83 2.19 20.79
CA ALA A 176 12.39 3.46 20.24
C ALA A 176 12.91 3.72 18.81
N ASN A 177 14.05 3.12 18.44
CA ASN A 177 14.53 3.19 17.05
C ASN A 177 13.78 2.21 16.15
N CYS A 178 13.34 1.06 16.65
CA CYS A 178 12.46 0.16 15.89
C CYS A 178 11.09 0.80 15.62
N ASP A 179 10.55 1.55 16.58
CA ASP A 179 9.28 2.27 16.41
C ASP A 179 9.32 3.28 15.26
N ILE A 180 10.51 3.81 14.95
CA ILE A 180 10.72 4.78 13.86
C ILE A 180 11.13 4.08 12.57
N TYR A 181 12.16 3.23 12.63
CA TYR A 181 12.87 2.71 11.45
C TYR A 181 12.52 1.27 11.08
N GLY A 182 11.74 0.58 11.91
CA GLY A 182 11.50 -0.86 11.82
C GLY A 182 12.66 -1.70 12.36
N GLY A 183 12.45 -3.02 12.35
CA GLY A 183 13.43 -4.00 12.77
C GLY A 183 14.51 -4.24 11.72
N LEU A 184 15.68 -4.67 12.18
CA LEU A 184 16.78 -5.17 11.36
C LEU A 184 16.90 -6.68 11.55
N TYR A 185 16.99 -7.41 10.44
CA TYR A 185 16.98 -8.87 10.43
C TYR A 185 18.18 -9.41 9.65
N GLN A 186 18.79 -10.48 10.15
CA GLN A 186 19.68 -11.32 9.35
C GLN A 186 18.87 -11.99 8.25
N TRP A 187 19.54 -12.29 7.13
CA TRP A 187 18.84 -12.81 5.95
C TRP A 187 18.14 -14.13 6.24
N ASN A 188 18.82 -15.05 6.96
CA ASN A 188 18.22 -16.34 7.30
C ASN A 188 17.01 -16.19 8.22
N GLU A 189 17.08 -15.25 9.17
CA GLU A 189 15.97 -14.97 10.09
C GLU A 189 14.75 -14.47 9.34
N MET A 190 14.89 -13.46 8.48
CA MET A 190 13.73 -12.95 7.73
C MET A 190 13.12 -14.03 6.83
N MET A 191 13.94 -14.89 6.24
CA MET A 191 13.50 -15.99 5.38
C MET A 191 12.83 -17.13 6.16
N GLN A 192 12.79 -17.06 7.49
CA GLN A 192 12.46 -18.19 8.37
C GLN A 192 13.24 -19.45 7.97
N TYR A 193 14.54 -19.26 7.75
CA TYR A 193 15.51 -20.29 7.38
C TYR A 193 15.18 -21.08 6.09
N SER A 194 14.25 -20.57 5.29
CA SER A 194 13.97 -21.05 3.94
C SER A 194 15.01 -20.54 2.93
N THR A 195 15.22 -21.30 1.86
CA THR A 195 16.04 -20.90 0.71
C THR A 195 15.21 -20.59 -0.54
N THR A 196 13.88 -20.54 -0.41
CA THR A 196 12.98 -20.31 -1.56
C THR A 196 12.72 -18.81 -1.72
N PRO A 197 13.15 -18.16 -2.83
CA PRO A 197 12.83 -16.76 -3.09
C PRO A 197 11.31 -16.56 -3.16
N GLY A 198 10.83 -15.41 -2.68
CA GLY A 198 9.39 -15.10 -2.65
C GLY A 198 8.61 -15.89 -1.60
N VAL A 199 9.28 -16.55 -0.65
CA VAL A 199 8.60 -17.17 0.50
C VAL A 199 7.96 -16.09 1.38
N ARG A 200 6.89 -16.44 2.10
CA ARG A 200 6.31 -15.57 3.13
C ARG A 200 7.38 -15.05 4.10
N GLY A 201 8.25 -15.95 4.58
CA GLY A 201 9.20 -15.64 5.64
C GLY A 201 8.47 -15.04 6.84
N ILE A 202 9.05 -13.99 7.42
CA ILE A 202 8.49 -13.23 8.55
C ILE A 202 7.37 -12.25 8.16
N CYS A 203 6.97 -12.18 6.89
CA CYS A 203 5.87 -11.31 6.47
C CYS A 203 4.50 -11.79 6.99
N PRO A 204 3.52 -10.88 7.09
CA PRO A 204 2.14 -11.23 7.42
C PRO A 204 1.51 -12.25 6.45
N GLU A 205 0.40 -12.88 6.87
CA GLU A 205 -0.33 -13.81 6.00
C GLU A 205 -0.86 -13.11 4.74
N GLY A 206 -0.68 -13.77 3.58
CA GLY A 206 -1.02 -13.20 2.28
C GLY A 206 0.01 -12.23 1.72
N TRP A 207 1.15 -12.06 2.39
CA TRP A 207 2.30 -11.27 1.94
C TRP A 207 3.55 -12.15 1.82
N HIS A 208 4.56 -11.66 1.11
CA HIS A 208 5.84 -12.34 0.97
C HIS A 208 7.04 -11.40 0.93
N LEU A 209 8.23 -11.99 1.09
CA LEU A 209 9.49 -11.28 0.96
C LEU A 209 9.83 -11.05 -0.51
N PRO A 210 10.01 -9.80 -0.95
CA PRO A 210 10.24 -9.45 -2.34
C PRO A 210 11.53 -10.09 -2.86
N THR A 211 11.43 -10.70 -4.02
CA THR A 211 12.55 -11.19 -4.83
C THR A 211 13.30 -10.04 -5.48
N ASP A 212 14.49 -10.33 -6.02
CA ASP A 212 15.25 -9.34 -6.78
C ASP A 212 14.53 -8.90 -8.06
N ALA A 213 13.77 -9.82 -8.67
CA ALA A 213 12.94 -9.51 -9.84
C ALA A 213 11.79 -8.54 -9.49
N GLU A 214 11.20 -8.67 -8.31
CA GLU A 214 10.13 -7.77 -7.86
C GLU A 214 10.67 -6.41 -7.46
N TRP A 215 11.83 -6.34 -6.79
CA TRP A 215 12.53 -5.07 -6.59
C TRP A 215 12.90 -4.40 -7.90
N SER A 216 13.38 -5.17 -8.89
CA SER A 216 13.70 -4.66 -10.22
C SER A 216 12.46 -4.12 -10.93
N THR A 217 11.29 -4.74 -10.73
CA THR A 217 10.00 -4.29 -11.27
C THR A 217 9.61 -2.93 -10.67
N LEU A 218 9.74 -2.77 -9.35
CA LEU A 218 9.53 -1.49 -8.67
C LEU A 218 10.45 -0.40 -9.23
N ILE A 219 11.76 -0.65 -9.25
CA ILE A 219 12.76 0.31 -9.72
C ILE A 219 12.49 0.70 -11.18
N GLN A 220 12.22 -0.29 -12.04
CA GLN A 220 11.92 -0.04 -13.45
C GLN A 220 10.64 0.78 -13.64
N TYR A 221 9.59 0.49 -12.88
CA TYR A 221 8.36 1.29 -12.93
C TYR A 221 8.66 2.75 -12.59
N VAL A 222 9.36 3.00 -11.48
CA VAL A 222 9.67 4.37 -11.04
C VAL A 222 10.55 5.10 -12.05
N SER A 223 11.59 4.44 -12.58
CA SER A 223 12.48 5.00 -13.62
C SER A 223 11.79 5.34 -14.94
N ASN A 224 10.61 4.79 -15.21
CA ASN A 224 9.85 5.05 -16.43
C ASN A 224 8.81 6.17 -16.29
N GLN A 225 8.60 6.72 -15.09
CA GLN A 225 7.64 7.81 -14.85
C GLN A 225 8.36 9.16 -14.75
N PRO A 226 8.17 10.09 -15.70
CA PRO A 226 8.84 11.39 -15.70
C PRO A 226 8.67 12.21 -14.40
N GLU A 227 7.54 12.07 -13.71
CA GLU A 227 7.23 12.76 -12.45
C GLU A 227 8.08 12.32 -11.26
N TYR A 228 8.71 11.13 -11.35
CA TYR A 228 9.58 10.60 -10.30
C TYR A 228 11.06 10.87 -10.54
N LEU A 229 11.42 11.42 -11.71
CA LEU A 229 12.80 11.65 -12.08
C LEU A 229 13.28 13.03 -11.60
N CYS A 230 14.42 13.05 -10.92
CA CYS A 230 15.11 14.32 -10.69
C CYS A 230 15.92 14.71 -11.93
N ASP A 231 15.76 15.96 -12.39
CA ASP A 231 16.40 16.51 -13.59
C ASP A 231 16.17 15.67 -14.88
N GLY A 232 15.14 14.83 -14.90
CA GLY A 232 14.81 13.95 -16.02
C GLY A 232 15.76 12.77 -16.23
N ASP A 233 16.67 12.48 -15.28
CA ASP A 233 17.56 11.31 -15.34
C ASP A 233 16.84 10.06 -14.81
N THR A 234 16.74 9.02 -15.63
CA THR A 234 16.07 7.75 -15.29
C THR A 234 16.74 6.99 -14.15
N ASN A 235 17.97 7.36 -13.78
CA ASN A 235 18.69 6.77 -12.64
C ASN A 235 18.43 7.54 -11.33
N TYR A 236 17.94 8.78 -11.39
CA TYR A 236 17.75 9.65 -10.23
C TYR A 236 16.34 9.53 -9.66
N ILE A 237 16.03 8.34 -9.17
CA ILE A 237 14.70 7.96 -8.66
C ILE A 237 14.63 7.86 -7.14
N ALA A 238 15.76 7.89 -6.44
CA ALA A 238 15.81 7.58 -5.01
C ALA A 238 14.94 8.52 -4.18
N LYS A 239 14.88 9.80 -4.54
CA LYS A 239 13.99 10.78 -3.91
C LYS A 239 12.52 10.37 -3.96
N ALA A 240 12.05 9.78 -5.06
CA ALA A 240 10.65 9.39 -5.21
C ALA A 240 10.24 8.25 -4.26
N LEU A 241 11.21 7.43 -3.84
CA LEU A 241 11.02 6.30 -2.92
C LEU A 241 11.35 6.65 -1.46
N ALA A 242 12.29 7.54 -1.23
CA ALA A 242 12.77 7.90 0.10
C ALA A 242 11.68 8.59 0.94
N ALA A 243 11.70 8.37 2.25
CA ALA A 243 10.86 9.10 3.18
C ALA A 243 11.18 10.61 3.20
N THR A 244 10.22 11.41 3.68
CA THR A 244 10.33 12.86 3.81
C THR A 244 11.01 13.31 5.11
N THR A 245 11.39 12.37 5.97
CA THR A 245 11.95 12.61 7.31
C THR A 245 13.14 11.70 7.56
N HIS A 246 13.88 11.99 8.65
CA HIS A 246 14.99 11.20 9.20
C HIS A 246 16.26 11.04 8.36
N TRP A 247 16.24 11.34 7.06
CA TRP A 247 17.45 11.43 6.25
C TRP A 247 18.29 12.64 6.64
N ASP A 248 19.60 12.45 6.74
CA ASP A 248 20.56 13.54 6.91
C ASP A 248 20.47 14.51 5.73
N THR A 249 20.62 15.80 6.02
CA THR A 249 20.40 16.84 5.02
C THR A 249 21.70 17.20 4.28
N ILE A 250 21.60 17.42 2.97
CA ILE A 250 22.71 17.89 2.12
C ILE A 250 22.20 18.85 1.03
N SER A 251 23.10 19.64 0.43
CA SER A 251 22.76 20.60 -0.62
C SER A 251 22.92 20.08 -2.06
N ASN A 252 23.32 18.81 -2.23
CA ASN A 252 23.52 18.24 -3.56
C ASN A 252 22.18 18.02 -4.26
N THR A 253 21.96 18.67 -5.40
CA THR A 253 20.76 18.46 -6.22
C THR A 253 20.53 16.97 -6.48
N CYS A 254 19.27 16.55 -6.44
CA CYS A 254 18.82 15.16 -6.64
C CYS A 254 19.26 14.14 -5.58
N ALA A 255 20.09 14.51 -4.60
CA ALA A 255 20.35 13.66 -3.47
C ALA A 255 19.10 13.54 -2.58
N ILE A 256 18.89 12.37 -1.95
CA ILE A 256 17.77 12.15 -1.01
C ILE A 256 17.73 13.24 0.08
N GLY A 257 18.90 13.58 0.64
CA GLY A 257 19.06 14.55 1.71
C GLY A 257 18.83 16.01 1.31
N ASN A 258 18.65 16.29 0.02
CA ASN A 258 18.38 17.64 -0.48
C ASN A 258 16.89 17.88 -0.60
N ASP A 259 16.33 18.80 0.19
CA ASP A 259 14.89 19.08 0.22
C ASP A 259 14.04 17.83 0.50
N LEU A 260 14.05 17.38 1.75
CA LEU A 260 13.39 16.14 2.17
C LEU A 260 11.88 16.15 1.91
N LEU A 261 11.23 17.31 1.95
CA LEU A 261 9.78 17.42 1.72
C LEU A 261 9.39 17.11 0.27
N ALA A 262 10.34 17.20 -0.67
CA ALA A 262 10.17 16.78 -2.05
C ALA A 262 10.39 15.28 -2.27
N ASN A 263 10.69 14.51 -1.21
CA ASN A 263 10.81 13.06 -1.31
C ASN A 263 9.43 12.36 -1.28
N ASN A 264 9.44 11.06 -1.49
CA ASN A 264 8.32 10.13 -1.28
C ASN A 264 7.13 10.28 -2.24
N ALA A 265 7.35 10.73 -3.47
CA ALA A 265 6.30 10.86 -4.47
C ALA A 265 5.55 9.54 -4.78
N THR A 266 6.15 8.39 -4.47
CA THR A 266 5.53 7.06 -4.66
C THR A 266 4.73 6.57 -3.45
N GLY A 267 4.90 7.16 -2.26
CA GLY A 267 4.37 6.64 -0.99
C GLY A 267 5.16 5.47 -0.38
N PHE A 268 6.24 5.00 -1.02
CA PHE A 268 7.06 3.87 -0.52
C PHE A 268 7.75 4.13 0.83
N SER A 269 8.02 5.39 1.15
CA SER A 269 8.51 5.88 2.45
C SER A 269 9.79 5.19 2.96
N ALA A 270 10.81 5.03 2.09
CA ALA A 270 12.08 4.39 2.47
C ALA A 270 12.83 5.19 3.54
N LEU A 271 12.94 4.65 4.75
CA LEU A 271 13.62 5.28 5.89
C LEU A 271 15.10 4.87 6.00
N PRO A 272 15.98 5.77 6.48
CA PRO A 272 17.41 5.51 6.66
C PRO A 272 17.68 4.81 8.00
N GLY A 273 17.19 3.58 8.13
CA GLY A 273 17.30 2.78 9.35
C GLY A 273 18.72 2.31 9.69
N GLY A 274 19.69 2.55 8.81
CA GLY A 274 21.04 2.02 8.94
C GLY A 274 21.04 0.48 8.88
N GLY A 275 22.10 -0.12 9.41
CA GLY A 275 22.22 -1.58 9.44
C GLY A 275 23.03 -2.09 10.62
N ARG A 276 22.97 -3.40 10.84
CA ARG A 276 23.81 -4.13 11.80
C ARG A 276 24.92 -4.87 11.04
N SER A 277 26.17 -4.51 11.32
CA SER A 277 27.35 -5.16 10.73
C SER A 277 27.52 -6.61 11.22
N THR A 278 28.33 -7.42 10.53
CA THR A 278 28.57 -8.83 10.88
C THR A 278 29.14 -9.05 12.29
N ILE A 279 29.78 -8.03 12.86
CA ILE A 279 30.37 -8.06 14.22
C ILE A 279 29.43 -7.51 15.31
N GLY A 280 28.20 -7.12 14.97
CA GLY A 280 27.21 -6.65 15.94
C GLY A 280 27.16 -5.15 16.17
N SER A 281 28.00 -4.37 15.51
CA SER A 281 27.92 -2.90 15.57
C SER A 281 26.84 -2.37 14.63
N PHE A 282 26.09 -1.38 15.09
CA PHE A 282 25.14 -0.62 14.28
C PHE A 282 25.85 0.53 13.55
N VAL A 283 25.40 0.81 12.32
CA VAL A 283 26.07 1.77 11.43
C VAL A 283 25.06 2.62 10.66
N VAL A 284 25.43 3.89 10.45
CA VAL A 284 24.88 4.81 9.43
C VAL A 284 23.37 5.09 9.49
N ILE A 285 22.75 5.03 10.66
CA ILE A 285 21.38 5.57 10.85
C ILE A 285 21.30 7.03 10.39
N GLY A 286 20.20 7.40 9.74
CA GLY A 286 20.00 8.73 9.14
C GLY A 286 20.76 8.95 7.82
N ASN A 287 21.85 8.20 7.57
CA ASN A 287 22.64 8.33 6.35
C ASN A 287 22.19 7.35 5.27
N ASP A 288 22.01 6.08 5.64
CA ASP A 288 21.80 5.00 4.68
C ASP A 288 20.58 4.16 5.06
N GLY A 289 19.89 3.65 4.04
CA GLY A 289 18.86 2.63 4.18
C GLY A 289 19.27 1.36 3.46
N PHE A 290 19.07 0.21 4.10
CA PHE A 290 19.36 -1.12 3.55
C PHE A 290 18.12 -2.00 3.64
N TRP A 291 17.76 -2.63 2.53
CA TRP A 291 16.64 -3.56 2.46
C TRP A 291 17.06 -4.88 1.84
N TRP A 292 16.63 -5.98 2.45
CA TRP A 292 16.89 -7.28 1.87
C TRP A 292 16.00 -7.59 0.67
N SER A 293 16.55 -8.40 -0.25
CA SER A 293 15.79 -9.25 -1.17
C SER A 293 15.79 -10.69 -0.65
N SER A 294 14.71 -11.43 -0.92
CA SER A 294 14.64 -12.88 -0.66
C SER A 294 15.50 -13.72 -1.62
N THR A 295 16.19 -13.08 -2.56
CA THR A 295 17.04 -13.76 -3.55
C THR A 295 18.46 -13.93 -3.03
N GLU A 296 18.90 -15.18 -2.94
CA GLU A 296 20.28 -15.51 -2.60
C GLU A 296 21.25 -15.06 -3.72
N PHE A 297 22.37 -14.45 -3.33
CA PHE A 297 23.48 -14.15 -4.23
C PHE A 297 24.51 -15.28 -4.24
N ALA A 298 24.86 -15.76 -3.04
CA ALA A 298 25.81 -16.84 -2.80
C ALA A 298 25.55 -17.48 -1.43
N SER A 299 26.27 -18.56 -1.10
CA SER A 299 26.11 -19.26 0.17
C SER A 299 26.19 -18.36 1.42
N MET A 300 27.04 -17.34 1.39
CA MET A 300 27.22 -16.38 2.50
C MET A 300 26.56 -15.01 2.24
N GLY A 301 25.97 -14.81 1.06
CA GLY A 301 25.53 -13.49 0.61
C GLY A 301 24.15 -13.49 -0.01
N ALA A 302 23.44 -12.38 0.14
CA ALA A 302 22.14 -12.17 -0.47
C ALA A 302 22.03 -10.79 -1.08
N TRP A 303 21.14 -10.65 -2.06
CA TRP A 303 20.87 -9.38 -2.71
C TRP A 303 20.06 -8.45 -1.80
N GLY A 304 20.18 -7.15 -2.04
CA GLY A 304 19.46 -6.11 -1.34
C GLY A 304 19.56 -4.76 -2.05
N GLN A 305 18.74 -3.83 -1.60
CA GLN A 305 18.73 -2.45 -2.08
C GLN A 305 19.35 -1.52 -1.06
N ILE A 306 20.11 -0.55 -1.55
CA ILE A 306 20.80 0.45 -0.72
C ILE A 306 20.49 1.85 -1.25
N MET A 307 20.20 2.75 -0.33
CA MET A 307 19.98 4.17 -0.63
C MET A 307 20.86 5.01 0.30
N TYR A 308 21.55 6.00 -0.27
CA TYR A 308 22.45 6.89 0.47
C TYR A 308 21.89 8.31 0.44
N TYR A 309 21.92 9.00 1.59
CA TYR A 309 21.38 10.36 1.72
C TYR A 309 21.98 11.34 0.69
N ASN A 310 23.22 11.14 0.28
CA ASN A 310 23.96 12.03 -0.62
C ASN A 310 23.85 11.66 -2.10
N HIS A 311 23.09 10.62 -2.46
CA HIS A 311 22.93 10.12 -3.82
C HIS A 311 21.47 10.16 -4.28
N GLY A 312 21.25 10.19 -5.60
CA GLY A 312 19.93 10.11 -6.23
C GLY A 312 19.56 8.71 -6.73
N TYR A 313 20.43 7.71 -6.54
CA TYR A 313 20.27 6.35 -7.06
C TYR A 313 19.75 5.38 -6.00
N VAL A 314 19.03 4.35 -6.45
CA VAL A 314 18.82 3.12 -5.69
C VAL A 314 19.85 2.10 -6.15
N TYR A 315 20.71 1.64 -5.25
CA TYR A 315 21.79 0.72 -5.56
C TYR A 315 21.34 -0.72 -5.32
N HIS A 316 21.52 -1.56 -6.34
CA HIS A 316 21.38 -3.01 -6.20
C HIS A 316 22.74 -3.64 -5.86
N ASN A 317 22.86 -4.23 -4.69
CA ASN A 317 24.11 -4.84 -4.22
C ASN A 317 23.85 -6.04 -3.31
N ASN A 318 24.90 -6.78 -2.94
CA ASN A 318 24.80 -7.90 -2.00
C ASN A 318 25.41 -7.56 -0.63
N GLY A 319 24.89 -8.21 0.40
CA GLY A 319 25.40 -8.16 1.78
C GLY A 319 25.63 -9.56 2.32
N PHE A 320 26.44 -9.68 3.37
CA PHE A 320 26.59 -10.94 4.09
C PHE A 320 25.28 -11.29 4.79
N LYS A 321 24.84 -12.54 4.73
CA LYS A 321 23.58 -12.96 5.38
C LYS A 321 23.53 -12.72 6.89
N THR A 322 24.69 -12.50 7.53
CA THR A 322 24.85 -12.20 8.95
C THR A 322 24.82 -10.70 9.30
N THR A 323 24.67 -9.81 8.31
CA THR A 323 24.30 -8.40 8.58
C THR A 323 22.81 -8.29 8.84
N GLY A 324 22.39 -7.26 9.56
CA GLY A 324 20.98 -6.95 9.77
C GLY A 324 20.53 -5.79 8.89
N PHE A 325 19.57 -6.01 8.00
CA PHE A 325 18.93 -4.98 7.17
C PHE A 325 17.42 -4.96 7.41
N SER A 326 16.77 -3.88 7.00
CA SER A 326 15.31 -3.74 7.07
C SER A 326 14.61 -4.67 6.08
N VAL A 327 13.34 -4.97 6.36
CA VAL A 327 12.49 -5.82 5.52
C VAL A 327 11.25 -5.04 5.09
N ARG A 328 10.91 -5.19 3.81
CA ARG A 328 9.63 -4.80 3.21
C ARG A 328 8.92 -6.06 2.78
N CYS A 329 7.60 -6.12 2.94
CA CYS A 329 6.80 -7.19 2.34
C CYS A 329 6.02 -6.67 1.14
N LEU A 330 5.76 -7.59 0.22
CA LEU A 330 4.97 -7.39 -0.98
C LEU A 330 3.77 -8.34 -0.95
N ARG A 331 2.69 -7.98 -1.64
CA ARG A 331 1.55 -8.85 -1.85
C ARG A 331 1.20 -8.98 -3.33
N ASP A 332 0.96 -10.23 -3.73
CA ASP A 332 0.40 -10.63 -5.04
C ASP A 332 -1.12 -10.38 -5.13
#